data_AF-A0A5J9V5U6-F1
#
_entry.id   AF-A0A5J9V5U6-F1
#
_cell.length_a   1.000
_cell.length_b   1.000
_cell.length_c   1.000
_cell.angle_alpha   90.00
_cell.angle_beta   90.00
_cell.angle_gamma   90.00
#
_symmetry.space_group_name_H-M   'P 1'
#
loop_
_entity.id
_entity.type
_entity.pdbx_description
1 polymer ?
#
loop_
_entity_poly.entity_id
_entity_poly.type
_entity_poly.pdbx_seq_one_letter_code
_entity_poly.pdbx_strand_id
1 'polypeptide(L)'
;MAPLPHLHRLLPLLLFLPFILVRRGARPPDAATGLHPVVLLPGNKCSQLEARLTDAYEPPSPQCKGPVGRWFRLWKNATAQRDPAAAPCLADQLRLVYDPALRDFRNVAGVETRVLRFGSTRGFLADNPGDKDLCMGTLVEALERAGYRDGETLFGAPYDFRQAPAAPG
;
A
#
# COMPACT_ATOMS: atom_id res chain seq x y z
N MET A 1 67.94 -36.95 32.24
CA MET A 1 66.62 -37.28 32.82
C MET A 1 65.99 -35.99 33.29
N ALA A 2 64.98 -35.48 32.57
CA ALA A 2 64.13 -34.37 33.02
C ALA A 2 63.08 -34.93 34.02
N PRO A 3 62.42 -34.10 34.85
CA PRO A 3 61.34 -33.26 34.34
C PRO A 3 61.24 -31.85 34.94
N LEU A 4 60.77 -30.90 34.11
CA LEU A 4 60.13 -29.66 34.54
C LEU A 4 58.71 -29.96 35.01
N PRO A 5 58.22 -29.37 36.13
CA PRO A 5 56.80 -29.18 36.35
C PRO A 5 56.41 -27.71 36.12
N HIS A 6 55.12 -27.51 35.85
CA HIS A 6 54.40 -26.23 35.73
C HIS A 6 54.15 -25.68 34.32
N LEU A 7 53.84 -26.57 33.38
CA LEU A 7 53.09 -26.26 32.16
C LEU A 7 51.56 -26.28 32.38
N HIS A 8 51.04 -25.85 33.53
CA HIS A 8 49.59 -25.93 33.82
C HIS A 8 48.93 -24.60 34.17
N ARG A 9 49.62 -23.46 34.02
CA ARG A 9 49.05 -22.13 34.32
C ARG A 9 48.57 -21.33 33.11
N LEU A 10 48.65 -21.86 31.90
CA LEU A 10 48.21 -21.15 30.68
C LEU A 10 46.92 -21.71 30.05
N LEU A 11 46.30 -22.72 30.66
CA LEU A 11 45.12 -23.37 30.07
C LEU A 11 43.77 -22.62 30.17
N PRO A 12 43.52 -21.60 31.03
CA PRO A 12 42.20 -20.96 31.02
C PRO A 12 42.06 -19.91 29.91
N LEU A 13 43.14 -19.52 29.21
CA LEU A 13 43.06 -18.47 28.19
C LEU A 13 42.62 -18.97 26.80
N LEU A 14 42.59 -20.28 26.55
CA LEU A 14 42.25 -20.84 25.24
C LEU A 14 40.77 -21.22 25.08
N LEU A 15 39.95 -21.13 26.14
CA LEU A 15 38.51 -21.43 26.07
C LEU A 15 37.62 -20.19 25.87
N PHE A 16 38.18 -18.97 25.88
CA PHE A 16 37.43 -17.74 25.57
C PHE A 16 37.60 -17.25 24.13
N LEU A 17 38.25 -18.04 23.27
CA LEU A 17 38.56 -17.67 21.88
C LEU A 17 37.59 -18.15 20.77
N PRO A 18 36.39 -18.70 21.03
CA PRO A 18 35.37 -18.76 19.99
C PRO A 18 34.23 -17.75 20.17
N PHE A 19 34.18 -16.94 21.23
CA PHE A 19 33.07 -15.99 21.44
C PHE A 19 33.22 -14.63 20.74
N ILE A 20 34.39 -14.32 20.17
CA ILE A 20 34.62 -13.09 19.40
C ILE A 20 34.38 -13.30 17.88
N LEU A 21 33.91 -14.50 17.48
CA LEU A 21 33.49 -14.78 16.10
C LEU A 21 31.98 -14.78 15.89
N VAL A 22 31.19 -14.37 16.89
CA VAL A 22 29.91 -13.72 16.57
C VAL A 22 30.25 -12.28 16.19
N ARG A 23 30.83 -12.12 14.99
CA ARG A 23 30.51 -10.94 14.21
C ARG A 23 29.00 -10.98 14.11
N ARG A 24 28.32 -10.20 14.96
CA ARG A 24 27.11 -9.53 14.51
C ARG A 24 27.57 -8.94 13.19
N GLY A 25 27.10 -9.52 12.08
CA GLY A 25 27.02 -8.77 10.85
C GLY A 25 26.16 -7.57 11.23
N ALA A 26 26.81 -6.52 11.75
CA ALA A 26 26.37 -5.18 11.50
C ALA A 26 26.33 -5.18 9.98
N ARG A 27 25.12 -5.42 9.45
CA ARG A 27 24.79 -5.10 8.08
C ARG A 27 25.42 -3.72 7.92
N PRO A 28 26.40 -3.53 7.02
CA PRO A 28 26.85 -2.17 6.73
C PRO A 28 25.55 -1.37 6.54
N PRO A 29 25.39 -0.18 7.16
CA PRO A 29 24.20 0.63 6.92
C PRO A 29 24.01 0.60 5.43
N ASP A 30 22.94 -0.08 4.96
CA ASP A 30 22.79 -0.49 3.56
C ASP A 30 23.25 0.70 2.79
N ALA A 31 24.39 0.61 2.08
CA ALA A 31 25.07 1.78 1.56
C ALA A 31 23.98 2.55 0.86
N ALA A 32 23.53 3.65 1.49
CA ALA A 32 22.31 4.31 1.06
C ALA A 32 22.59 4.55 -0.41
N THR A 33 21.73 4.06 -1.30
CA THR A 33 22.05 3.85 -2.72
C THR A 33 22.34 5.15 -3.47
N GLY A 34 22.64 6.24 -2.75
CA GLY A 34 22.62 7.62 -3.18
C GLY A 34 21.19 8.11 -3.39
N LEU A 35 20.19 7.22 -3.27
CA LEU A 35 18.83 7.50 -3.69
C LEU A 35 18.07 8.16 -2.55
N HIS A 36 17.60 9.38 -2.80
CA HIS A 36 16.62 10.03 -1.94
C HIS A 36 15.27 9.32 -2.08
N PRO A 37 14.51 9.11 -0.99
CA PRO A 37 13.18 8.53 -1.07
C PRO A 37 12.26 9.30 -2.02
N VAL A 38 11.51 8.57 -2.85
CA VAL A 38 10.53 9.14 -3.78
C VAL A 38 9.13 8.74 -3.35
N VAL A 39 8.23 9.73 -3.25
CA VAL A 39 6.80 9.50 -3.00
C VAL A 39 6.01 9.91 -4.24
N LEU A 40 5.28 8.97 -4.82
CA LEU A 40 4.44 9.19 -5.99
C LEU A 40 2.99 9.45 -5.57
N LEU A 41 2.47 10.61 -5.95
CA LEU A 41 1.07 10.97 -5.83
C LEU A 41 0.39 10.69 -7.17
N PRO A 42 -0.53 9.70 -7.27
CA PRO A 42 -1.14 9.33 -8.53
C PRO A 42 -2.14 10.38 -9.02
N GLY A 43 -2.45 10.35 -10.33
CA GLY A 43 -3.48 11.21 -10.89
C GLY A 43 -4.92 10.83 -10.49
N ASN A 44 -5.89 11.61 -10.95
CA ASN A 44 -7.30 11.33 -10.76
C ASN A 44 -7.67 9.93 -11.31
N LYS A 45 -8.55 9.21 -10.60
CA LYS A 45 -9.01 7.85 -10.91
C LYS A 45 -7.94 6.76 -10.88
N CYS A 46 -6.71 7.05 -10.44
CA CYS A 46 -5.65 6.05 -10.40
C CYS A 46 -5.61 5.23 -9.11
N SER A 47 -5.90 5.85 -7.97
CA SER A 47 -5.98 5.13 -6.69
C SER A 47 -7.03 4.03 -6.71
N GLN A 48 -6.69 2.90 -6.14
CA GLN A 48 -7.60 1.79 -5.93
C GLN A 48 -8.46 2.00 -4.68
N LEU A 49 -9.77 1.80 -4.81
CA LEU A 49 -10.76 1.93 -3.74
C LEU A 49 -11.46 0.61 -3.46
N GLU A 50 -11.74 0.35 -2.19
CA GLU A 50 -12.71 -0.64 -1.76
C GLU A 50 -13.91 0.04 -1.10
N ALA A 51 -15.04 -0.65 -1.14
CA ALA A 51 -16.22 -0.29 -0.39
C ALA A 51 -16.64 -1.42 0.56
N ARG A 52 -17.34 -1.04 1.64
CA ARG A 52 -18.06 -1.95 2.53
C ARG A 52 -19.48 -1.40 2.70
N LEU A 53 -20.47 -2.24 2.45
CA LEU A 53 -21.88 -1.88 2.69
C LEU A 53 -22.26 -2.24 4.12
N THR A 54 -23.11 -1.43 4.72
CA THR A 54 -23.72 -1.66 6.04
C THR A 54 -25.22 -1.86 5.91
N ASP A 55 -25.91 -2.20 7.00
CA ASP A 55 -27.37 -2.33 7.01
C ASP A 55 -28.10 -1.01 6.69
N ALA A 56 -27.43 0.13 6.82
CA ALA A 56 -27.97 1.44 6.47
C ALA A 56 -27.94 1.73 4.96
N TYR A 57 -27.38 0.84 4.13
CA TYR A 57 -27.31 1.04 2.69
C TYR A 57 -28.66 0.71 2.03
N GLU A 58 -29.27 1.72 1.44
CA GLU A 58 -30.50 1.58 0.65
C GLU A 58 -30.15 1.50 -0.85
N PRO A 59 -30.19 0.30 -1.46
CA PRO A 59 -29.80 0.14 -2.86
C PRO A 59 -30.85 0.74 -3.81
N PRO A 60 -30.44 1.31 -4.96
CA PRO A 60 -31.36 1.89 -5.94
C PRO A 60 -32.25 0.85 -6.63
N SER A 61 -31.89 -0.43 -6.55
CA SER A 61 -32.70 -1.56 -7.04
C SER A 61 -32.32 -2.85 -6.32
N PRO A 62 -33.19 -3.89 -6.28
CA PRO A 62 -32.92 -5.14 -5.57
C PRO A 62 -31.65 -5.87 -6.01
N GLN A 63 -31.28 -5.75 -7.28
CA GLN A 63 -30.05 -6.32 -7.87
C GLN A 63 -28.76 -5.67 -7.34
N CYS A 64 -28.85 -4.46 -6.76
CA CYS A 64 -27.72 -3.74 -6.18
C CYS A 64 -27.46 -4.09 -4.71
N LYS A 65 -28.19 -5.05 -4.15
CA LYS A 65 -27.88 -5.61 -2.83
C LYS A 65 -26.51 -6.29 -2.88
N GLY A 66 -25.57 -5.78 -2.10
CA GLY A 66 -24.22 -6.33 -1.99
C GLY A 66 -23.98 -7.03 -0.65
N PRO A 67 -22.78 -7.60 -0.45
CA PRO A 67 -22.43 -8.29 0.78
C PRO A 67 -22.23 -7.29 1.92
N VAL A 68 -23.20 -7.25 2.84
CA VAL A 68 -23.11 -6.42 4.06
C VAL A 68 -21.92 -6.84 4.92
N GLY A 69 -21.19 -5.86 5.44
CA GLY A 69 -20.07 -6.02 6.35
C GLY A 69 -18.75 -6.47 5.72
N ARG A 70 -18.71 -6.71 4.40
CA ARG A 70 -17.49 -7.16 3.70
C ARG A 70 -16.92 -6.08 2.78
N TRP A 71 -15.61 -5.97 2.77
CA TRP A 71 -14.89 -5.14 1.81
C TRP A 71 -14.89 -5.80 0.42
N PHE A 72 -15.15 -5.03 -0.61
CA PHE A 72 -15.05 -5.46 -2.01
C PHE A 72 -14.44 -4.35 -2.87
N ARG A 73 -13.88 -4.76 -4.02
CA ARG A 73 -13.29 -3.86 -5.00
C ARG A 73 -14.37 -2.94 -5.59
N LEU A 74 -14.34 -1.67 -5.17
CA LEU A 74 -15.15 -0.60 -5.76
C LEU A 74 -14.46 -0.04 -7.01
N TRP A 75 -13.15 0.23 -6.92
CA TRP A 75 -12.38 0.82 -8.02
C TRP A 75 -10.93 0.30 -8.02
N LYS A 76 -10.31 -0.06 -9.15
CA LYS A 76 -10.89 -0.20 -10.49
C LYS A 76 -11.55 -1.58 -10.63
N ASN A 77 -12.71 -1.64 -11.29
CA ASN A 77 -13.38 -2.90 -11.60
C ASN A 77 -13.95 -2.82 -13.03
N ALA A 78 -13.09 -3.01 -14.02
CA ALA A 78 -13.44 -2.81 -15.43
C ALA A 78 -14.55 -3.77 -15.90
N THR A 79 -14.63 -4.97 -15.33
CA THR A 79 -15.69 -5.94 -15.62
C THR A 79 -17.04 -5.40 -15.12
N ALA A 80 -17.13 -4.99 -13.85
CA ALA A 80 -18.37 -4.44 -13.30
C ALA A 80 -18.78 -3.12 -13.97
N GLN A 81 -17.82 -2.32 -14.42
CA GLN A 81 -18.09 -1.07 -15.15
C GLN A 81 -18.73 -1.30 -16.52
N ARG A 82 -18.41 -2.41 -17.19
CA ARG A 82 -18.94 -2.76 -18.52
C ARG A 82 -20.19 -3.63 -18.48
N ASP A 83 -20.53 -4.18 -17.31
CA ASP A 83 -21.73 -4.97 -17.11
C ASP A 83 -22.94 -4.04 -16.87
N PRO A 84 -23.95 -4.02 -17.78
CA PRO A 84 -25.13 -3.18 -17.63
C PRO A 84 -25.94 -3.46 -16.36
N ALA A 85 -25.86 -4.68 -15.81
CA ALA A 85 -26.53 -5.02 -14.56
C ALA A 85 -25.79 -4.49 -13.32
N ALA A 86 -24.45 -4.47 -13.36
CA ALA A 86 -23.62 -4.06 -12.23
C ALA A 86 -23.28 -2.55 -12.23
N ALA A 87 -23.15 -1.93 -13.40
CA ALA A 87 -22.73 -0.54 -13.54
C ALA A 87 -23.61 0.46 -12.77
N PRO A 88 -24.96 0.37 -12.75
CA PRO A 88 -25.79 1.25 -11.95
C PRO A 88 -25.53 1.13 -10.44
N CYS A 89 -25.31 -0.10 -9.96
CA CYS A 89 -25.00 -0.37 -8.55
C CYS A 89 -23.65 0.21 -8.16
N LEU A 90 -22.65 0.02 -9.03
CA LEU A 90 -21.32 0.57 -8.85
C LEU A 90 -21.34 2.10 -8.85
N ALA A 91 -22.12 2.72 -9.73
CA ALA A 91 -22.27 4.17 -9.80
C ALA A 91 -22.90 4.73 -8.52
N ASP A 92 -23.93 4.08 -7.98
CA ASP A 92 -24.53 4.49 -6.70
C ASP A 92 -23.54 4.34 -5.53
N GLN A 93 -22.78 3.27 -5.47
CA GLN A 93 -21.79 3.06 -4.40
C GLN A 93 -20.56 3.99 -4.52
N LEU A 94 -20.23 4.44 -5.74
CA LEU A 94 -19.14 5.38 -5.98
C LEU A 94 -19.52 6.84 -5.71
N ARG A 95 -20.80 7.20 -5.82
CA ARG A 95 -21.20 8.62 -5.74
C ARG A 95 -20.95 9.20 -4.36
N LEU A 96 -20.79 10.52 -4.34
CA LEU A 96 -20.74 11.31 -3.13
C LEU A 96 -22.04 12.12 -2.98
N VAL A 97 -22.41 12.39 -1.74
CA VAL A 97 -23.54 13.24 -1.35
C VAL A 97 -22.96 14.49 -0.71
N TYR A 98 -23.33 15.66 -1.21
CA TYR A 98 -22.95 16.92 -0.59
C TYR A 98 -23.79 17.16 0.68
N ASP A 99 -23.10 17.38 1.80
CA ASP A 99 -23.70 17.77 3.07
C ASP A 99 -23.56 19.30 3.24
N PRO A 100 -24.64 20.08 3.06
CA PRO A 100 -24.57 21.54 3.12
C PRO A 100 -24.28 22.08 4.52
N ALA A 101 -24.61 21.33 5.58
CA ALA A 101 -24.34 21.76 6.95
C ALA A 101 -22.83 21.71 7.26
N LEU A 102 -22.12 20.75 6.67
CA LEU A 102 -20.68 20.59 6.82
C LEU A 102 -19.88 21.23 5.69
N ARG A 103 -20.57 21.59 4.60
CA ARG A 103 -20.00 22.06 3.34
C ARG A 103 -18.96 21.08 2.78
N ASP A 104 -19.25 19.78 2.88
CA ASP A 104 -18.33 18.71 2.52
C ASP A 104 -19.06 17.54 1.85
N PHE A 105 -18.33 16.63 1.22
CA PHE A 105 -18.86 15.47 0.54
C PHE A 105 -18.74 14.20 1.39
N ARG A 106 -19.84 13.47 1.52
CA ARG A 106 -19.93 12.20 2.23
C ARG A 106 -20.20 11.06 1.27
N ASN A 107 -19.84 9.85 1.66
CA ASN A 107 -20.34 8.67 0.98
C ASN A 107 -21.87 8.57 1.11
N VAL A 108 -22.49 7.78 0.23
CA VAL A 108 -23.88 7.36 0.40
C VAL A 108 -24.08 6.73 1.77
N ALA A 109 -25.24 6.96 2.39
CA ALA A 109 -25.59 6.34 3.66
C ALA A 109 -25.39 4.81 3.58
N GLY A 110 -24.66 4.29 4.57
CA GLY A 110 -24.31 2.88 4.65
C GLY A 110 -23.24 2.38 3.67
N VAL A 111 -22.62 3.26 2.87
CA VAL A 111 -21.41 2.94 2.09
C VAL A 111 -20.19 3.51 2.80
N GLU A 112 -19.27 2.62 3.17
CA GLU A 112 -17.94 3.01 3.63
C GLU A 112 -16.93 2.77 2.51
N THR A 113 -15.90 3.61 2.42
CA THR A 113 -14.84 3.47 1.43
C THR A 113 -13.48 3.51 2.08
N ARG A 114 -12.50 2.84 1.45
CA ARG A 114 -11.09 2.95 1.83
C ARG A 114 -10.19 2.92 0.61
N VAL A 115 -9.10 3.68 0.69
CA VAL A 115 -8.02 3.63 -0.29
C VAL A 115 -7.08 2.48 0.05
N LEU A 116 -6.62 1.77 -0.97
CA LEU A 116 -5.72 0.64 -0.76
C LEU A 116 -4.24 1.03 -0.85
N ARG A 117 -3.43 0.31 -0.06
CA ARG A 117 -1.97 0.24 -0.19
C ARG A 117 -1.26 1.60 -0.13
N PHE A 118 -1.68 2.46 0.79
CA PHE A 118 -0.90 3.65 1.14
C PHE A 118 0.53 3.25 1.55
N GLY A 119 1.53 3.96 1.05
CA GLY A 119 2.95 3.61 1.17
C GLY A 119 3.49 2.73 0.04
N SER A 120 2.65 2.24 -0.88
CA SER A 120 3.07 1.38 -1.99
C SER A 120 2.49 1.88 -3.32
N THR A 121 3.31 1.83 -4.37
CA THR A 121 2.92 2.14 -5.75
C THR A 121 1.84 1.18 -6.27
N ARG A 122 1.76 -0.04 -5.72
CA ARG A 122 0.70 -1.01 -6.02
C ARG A 122 -0.71 -0.51 -5.70
N GLY A 123 -0.85 0.56 -4.92
CA GLY A 123 -2.13 1.23 -4.64
C GLY A 123 -2.76 1.92 -5.85
N PHE A 124 -2.02 2.14 -6.94
CA PHE A 124 -2.53 2.79 -8.15
C PHE A 124 -2.06 2.16 -9.46
N LEU A 125 -1.16 1.18 -9.42
CA LEU A 125 -0.83 0.37 -10.60
C LEU A 125 -2.06 -0.44 -11.06
N ALA A 126 -2.11 -0.69 -12.37
CA ALA A 126 -3.19 -1.47 -12.95
C ALA A 126 -3.12 -2.94 -12.51
N ASP A 127 -4.29 -3.57 -12.30
CA ASP A 127 -4.37 -4.99 -11.95
C ASP A 127 -4.01 -5.89 -13.15
N ASN A 128 -4.11 -5.37 -14.38
CA ASN A 128 -3.77 -6.08 -15.62
C ASN A 128 -2.48 -5.50 -16.26
N PRO A 129 -1.50 -6.35 -16.64
CA PRO A 129 -0.33 -5.95 -17.41
C PRO A 129 -0.62 -5.17 -18.71
N GLY A 130 -1.79 -5.33 -19.34
CA GLY A 130 -2.16 -4.57 -20.54
C GLY A 130 -2.47 -3.09 -20.29
N ASP A 131 -2.65 -2.70 -19.03
CA ASP A 131 -3.09 -1.36 -18.61
C ASP A 131 -1.98 -0.56 -17.89
N LYS A 132 -0.72 -1.02 -18.00
CA LYS A 132 0.43 -0.49 -17.25
C LYS A 132 0.65 1.01 -17.42
N ASP A 133 0.34 1.57 -18.58
CA ASP A 133 0.63 2.98 -18.87
C ASP A 133 -0.39 3.97 -18.28
N LEU A 134 -1.53 3.51 -17.75
CA LEU A 134 -2.63 4.39 -17.34
C LEU A 134 -2.36 5.18 -16.05
N CYS A 135 -1.55 4.65 -15.14
CA CYS A 135 -1.38 5.20 -13.79
C CYS A 135 0.07 5.13 -13.31
N MET A 136 0.96 5.78 -14.05
CA MET A 136 2.39 5.91 -13.72
C MET A 136 3.17 4.59 -13.76
N GLY A 137 2.64 3.51 -14.35
CA GLY A 137 3.34 2.22 -14.36
C GLY A 137 4.68 2.27 -15.08
N THR A 138 4.75 2.94 -16.24
CA THR A 138 6.03 3.15 -16.96
C THR A 138 7.06 3.91 -16.11
N LEU A 139 6.61 4.90 -15.32
CA LEU A 139 7.47 5.66 -14.41
C LEU A 139 7.95 4.80 -13.24
N VAL A 140 7.06 4.02 -12.63
CA VAL A 140 7.42 3.07 -11.57
C VAL A 140 8.45 2.06 -12.08
N GLU A 141 8.21 1.44 -13.24
CA GLU A 141 9.16 0.50 -13.86
C GLU A 141 10.51 1.16 -14.16
N ALA A 142 10.53 2.45 -14.56
CA ALA A 142 11.77 3.19 -14.78
C ALA A 142 12.54 3.45 -13.48
N LEU A 143 11.85 3.81 -12.40
CA LEU A 143 12.45 4.01 -11.09
C LEU A 143 12.98 2.69 -10.52
N GLU A 144 12.22 1.60 -10.64
CA GLU A 144 12.67 0.27 -10.20
C GLU A 144 13.93 -0.18 -10.97
N ARG A 145 13.98 0.05 -12.29
CA ARG A 145 15.19 -0.18 -13.10
C ARG A 145 16.38 0.68 -12.68
N ALA A 146 16.13 1.85 -12.11
CA ALA A 146 17.16 2.73 -11.54
C ALA A 146 17.58 2.34 -10.12
N GLY A 147 17.03 1.26 -9.55
CA GLY A 147 17.40 0.73 -8.24
C GLY A 147 16.48 1.12 -7.09
N TYR A 148 15.36 1.80 -7.36
CA TYR A 148 14.33 2.05 -6.35
C TYR A 148 13.56 0.77 -6.00
N ARG A 149 13.02 0.70 -4.78
CA ARG A 149 12.26 -0.45 -4.27
C ARG A 149 10.96 0.02 -3.62
N ASP A 150 9.83 -0.53 -4.08
CA ASP A 150 8.50 -0.24 -3.55
C ASP A 150 8.42 -0.56 -2.05
N GLY A 151 7.96 0.40 -1.25
CA GLY A 151 7.85 0.30 0.21
C GLY A 151 9.17 0.50 0.98
N GLU A 152 10.29 0.76 0.30
CA GLU A 152 11.60 1.00 0.91
C GLU A 152 12.19 2.37 0.52
N THR A 153 12.34 2.62 -0.78
CA THR A 153 12.88 3.88 -1.32
C THR A 153 11.93 4.54 -2.32
N LEU A 154 10.91 3.83 -2.77
CA LEU A 154 9.82 4.32 -3.60
C LEU A 154 8.49 4.01 -2.91
N PHE A 155 7.65 5.03 -2.77
CA PHE A 155 6.40 4.95 -2.05
C PHE A 155 5.26 5.48 -2.91
N GLY A 156 4.08 4.91 -2.74
CA GLY A 156 2.85 5.46 -3.30
C GLY A 156 2.01 6.17 -2.24
N ALA A 157 1.44 7.31 -2.58
CA ALA A 157 0.46 8.02 -1.75
C ALA A 157 -0.92 8.05 -2.42
N PRO A 158 -1.56 6.89 -2.68
CA PRO A 158 -2.92 6.88 -3.19
C PRO A 158 -3.88 7.58 -2.22
N TYR A 159 -4.85 8.27 -2.79
CA TYR A 159 -5.88 9.01 -2.07
C TYR A 159 -7.26 8.76 -2.69
N ASP A 160 -8.33 9.11 -1.97
CA ASP A 160 -9.68 9.06 -2.51
C ASP A 160 -9.86 10.19 -3.51
N PHE A 161 -9.70 9.87 -4.79
CA PHE A 161 -9.74 10.86 -5.89
C PHE A 161 -11.11 11.50 -6.09
N ARG A 162 -12.16 11.01 -5.41
CA ARG A 162 -13.50 11.61 -5.44
C ARG A 162 -13.58 12.85 -4.56
N GLN A 163 -12.67 12.99 -3.59
CA GLN A 163 -12.66 14.05 -2.61
C GLN A 163 -11.74 15.20 -3.03
N ALA A 164 -12.15 16.43 -2.72
CA ALA A 164 -11.28 17.59 -2.80
C ALA A 164 -10.45 17.72 -1.51
N PRO A 165 -9.29 18.42 -1.55
CA PRO A 165 -8.64 18.87 -0.32
C PRO A 165 -9.61 19.67 0.54
N ALA A 166 -9.57 19.49 1.85
CA ALA A 166 -10.37 20.29 2.77
C ALA A 166 -10.06 21.78 2.58
N ALA A 167 -11.10 22.63 2.69
CA ALA A 167 -10.91 24.07 2.67
C ALA A 167 -9.94 24.50 3.78
N PRO A 168 -9.08 25.51 3.55
CA PRO A 168 -8.28 26.09 4.62
C PRO A 168 -9.18 26.53 5.78
N GLY A 169 -8.81 26.15 7.00
CA GLY A 169 -9.50 26.54 8.24
C GLY A 169 -9.30 28.01 8.58
#